data_AF-A0A3M2B9T1-F1
#
_entry.id   AF-A0A3M2B9T1-F1
#
_cell.length_a   1.000
_cell.length_b   1.000
_cell.length_c   1.000
_cell.angle_alpha   90.00
_cell.angle_beta   90.00
_cell.angle_gamma   90.00
#
_symmetry.space_group_name_H-M   'P 1'
#
loop_
_entity.id
_entity.type
_entity.pdbx_description
1 polymer ?
#
loop_
_entity_poly.entity_id
_entity_poly.type
_entity_poly.pdbx_seq_one_letter_code
_entity_poly.pdbx_strand_id
1 'polypeptide(L)'
;MPGRDTGDPAGSLLPTRPVEVLRLERVPRRTDRLQVHFAGCEPVELALEVVERHRLAAGDVLDPRTLRTLLDEHEAWRVRSAALSLLSYRARGREELGRRLRRKGFAAARVRRCLHELEAAGLLDDRA
;
A
#
# COMPACT_ATOMS: atom_id res chain seq x y z
N MET A 1 -8.58 11.89 -12.85
CA MET A 1 -7.70 10.92 -13.55
C MET A 1 -7.44 9.73 -12.64
N PRO A 2 -8.17 8.61 -12.77
CA PRO A 2 -7.76 7.38 -12.10
C PRO A 2 -6.47 6.92 -12.77
N GLY A 3 -5.37 6.89 -12.00
CA GLY A 3 -4.13 6.29 -12.46
C GLY A 3 -4.44 4.83 -12.81
N ARG A 4 -4.03 4.41 -14.01
CA ARG A 4 -4.15 3.04 -14.48
C ARG A 4 -3.79 2.09 -13.34
N ASP A 5 -4.77 1.26 -13.01
CA ASP A 5 -4.67 0.12 -12.12
C ASP A 5 -3.82 -0.94 -12.84
N THR A 6 -2.51 -0.69 -12.93
CA THR A 6 -1.56 -1.70 -13.42
C THR A 6 -1.28 -2.65 -12.27
N GLY A 7 -1.86 -3.83 -12.37
CA GLY A 7 -1.50 -4.98 -11.55
C GLY A 7 -2.16 -4.98 -10.18
N ASP A 8 -3.23 -5.75 -10.08
CA ASP A 8 -3.46 -6.52 -8.87
C ASP A 8 -2.57 -7.79 -8.99
N PRO A 9 -1.35 -7.86 -8.40
CA PRO A 9 -0.57 -9.09 -8.41
C PRO A 9 -1.09 -10.09 -7.35
N ALA A 10 -2.16 -9.77 -6.61
CA ALA A 10 -2.65 -10.60 -5.49
C ALA A 10 -3.36 -11.90 -5.92
N GLY A 11 -3.26 -12.28 -7.20
CA GLY A 11 -3.69 -13.59 -7.69
C GLY A 11 -2.60 -14.67 -7.68
N SER A 12 -1.32 -14.30 -7.54
CA SER A 12 -0.25 -15.31 -7.50
C SER A 12 -0.02 -15.74 -6.07
N LEU A 13 -0.16 -17.05 -5.84
CA LEU A 13 0.08 -17.75 -4.58
C LEU A 13 1.30 -17.15 -3.86
N LEU A 14 1.10 -16.58 -2.66
CA LEU A 14 2.21 -16.11 -1.85
C LEU A 14 3.23 -17.25 -1.71
N PRO A 15 4.52 -17.01 -1.97
CA PRO A 15 5.51 -18.06 -1.91
C PRO A 15 5.53 -18.66 -0.50
N THR A 16 5.42 -19.98 -0.42
CA THR A 16 5.51 -20.74 0.85
C THR A 16 6.95 -20.99 1.27
N ARG A 17 7.92 -20.53 0.47
CA ARG A 17 9.37 -20.64 0.68
C ARG A 17 9.99 -19.24 0.72
N PRO A 18 11.18 -19.08 1.32
CA PRO A 18 11.91 -17.83 1.26
C PRO A 18 12.17 -17.40 -0.18
N VAL A 19 12.12 -16.09 -0.43
CA VAL A 19 12.38 -15.47 -1.74
C VAL A 19 13.50 -14.45 -1.62
N GLU A 20 14.35 -14.39 -2.63
CA GLU A 20 15.44 -13.42 -2.72
C GLU A 20 15.01 -12.19 -3.50
N VAL A 21 15.38 -11.01 -3.02
CA VAL A 21 15.22 -9.74 -3.73
C VAL A 21 16.33 -9.62 -4.77
N LEU A 22 15.97 -9.64 -6.05
CA LEU A 22 16.94 -9.53 -7.13
C LEU A 22 17.31 -8.08 -7.43
N ARG A 23 16.31 -7.18 -7.46
CA ARG A 23 16.51 -5.76 -7.79
C ARG A 23 15.32 -4.91 -7.35
N LEU A 24 15.59 -3.62 -7.14
CA LEU A 24 14.59 -2.59 -6.87
C LEU A 24 14.76 -1.46 -7.88
N GLU A 25 13.69 -1.10 -8.57
CA GLU A 25 13.68 -0.07 -9.61
C GLU A 25 12.67 1.03 -9.29
N ARG A 26 12.97 2.28 -9.63
CA ARG A 26 12.00 3.37 -9.46
C ARG A 26 10.91 3.29 -10.52
N VAL A 27 9.65 3.46 -10.11
CA VAL A 27 8.54 3.52 -11.06
C VAL A 27 8.52 4.89 -11.74
N PRO A 28 8.58 4.98 -13.09
CA PRO A 28 8.54 6.26 -13.78
C PRO A 28 7.29 7.08 -13.42
N ARG A 29 7.46 8.37 -13.11
CA ARG A 29 6.38 9.31 -12.71
C ARG A 29 5.67 8.96 -11.39
N ARG A 30 6.20 8.02 -10.59
CA ARG A 30 5.70 7.64 -9.26
C ARG A 30 6.88 7.54 -8.29
N THR A 31 7.26 8.68 -7.71
CA THR A 31 8.45 8.78 -6.84
C THR A 31 8.26 8.12 -5.47
N ASP A 32 7.02 7.82 -5.11
CA ASP A 32 6.61 7.21 -3.86
C ASP A 32 6.58 5.67 -3.90
N ARG A 33 7.00 5.06 -5.02
CA ARG A 33 6.90 3.62 -5.26
C ARG A 33 8.13 3.06 -5.97
N LEU A 34 8.43 1.81 -5.65
CA LEU A 34 9.49 1.02 -6.25
C LEU A 34 8.90 -0.28 -6.82
N GLN A 35 9.42 -0.72 -7.95
CA GLN A 35 9.18 -2.04 -8.50
C GLN A 35 10.25 -2.99 -7.96
N VAL A 36 9.83 -3.97 -7.17
CA VAL A 36 10.70 -4.95 -6.51
C VAL A 36 10.59 -6.27 -7.24
N HIS A 37 11.73 -6.81 -7.64
CA HIS A 37 11.81 -8.09 -8.33
C HIS A 37 12.29 -9.16 -7.38
N PHE A 38 11.53 -10.24 -7.27
CA PHE A 38 11.89 -11.39 -6.45
C PHE A 38 12.25 -12.58 -7.34
N ALA A 39 13.13 -13.45 -6.85
CA ALA A 39 13.53 -14.66 -7.57
C ALA A 39 12.32 -15.57 -7.81
N GLY A 40 12.03 -15.84 -9.10
CA GLY A 40 10.95 -16.75 -9.51
C GLY A 40 9.53 -16.23 -9.27
N CYS A 41 9.37 -14.93 -9.00
CA CYS A 41 8.06 -14.29 -8.82
C CYS A 41 7.90 -13.10 -9.78
N GLU A 42 6.65 -12.74 -10.05
CA GLU A 42 6.36 -11.51 -10.78
C GLU A 42 6.82 -10.27 -9.98
N PRO A 43 7.24 -9.19 -10.66
CA PRO A 43 7.61 -7.96 -9.99
C PRO A 43 6.43 -7.38 -9.21
N VAL A 44 6.71 -6.92 -7.98
CA VAL A 44 5.70 -6.32 -7.10
C VAL A 44 6.02 -4.85 -6.92
N GLU A 45 5.01 -4.00 -7.09
CA GLU A 45 5.13 -2.59 -6.71
C GLU A 45 4.99 -2.46 -5.19
N LEU A 46 5.97 -1.85 -4.53
CA LEU A 46 5.96 -1.54 -3.11
C LEU A 46 6.12 -0.04 -2.89
N ALA A 47 5.56 0.44 -1.79
CA ALA A 47 5.70 1.84 -1.40
C ALA A 47 7.15 2.09 -0.95
N LEU A 48 7.72 3.22 -1.35
CA LEU A 48 9.08 3.59 -0.94
C LEU A 48 9.20 3.61 0.59
N GLU A 49 8.19 4.15 1.29
CA GLU A 49 8.13 4.16 2.76
C GLU A 49 8.22 2.75 3.37
N VAL A 50 7.58 1.76 2.75
CA VAL A 50 7.59 0.36 3.24
C VAL A 50 8.97 -0.27 2.99
N VAL A 51 9.55 -0.04 1.81
CA VAL A 51 10.90 -0.50 1.48
C VAL A 51 11.94 0.08 2.44
N GLU A 52 11.88 1.38 2.71
CA GLU A 52 12.79 2.07 3.61
C GLU A 52 12.64 1.61 5.06
N ARG A 53 11.40 1.43 5.54
CA ARG A 53 11.12 0.96 6.90
C ARG A 53 11.72 -0.43 7.16
N HIS A 54 11.62 -1.33 6.19
CA HIS A 54 12.16 -2.69 6.29
C HIS A 54 13.62 -2.80 5.84
N ARG A 55 14.23 -1.68 5.41
CA ARG A 55 15.61 -1.60 4.88
C ARG A 55 15.87 -2.61 3.76
N LEU A 56 14.86 -2.85 2.92
CA LEU A 56 14.94 -3.87 1.88
C LEU A 56 15.94 -3.47 0.79
N ALA A 57 16.86 -4.38 0.48
CA ALA A 57 17.89 -4.23 -0.53
C ALA A 57 17.97 -5.46 -1.46
N ALA A 58 18.66 -5.30 -2.59
CA ALA A 58 18.97 -6.43 -3.46
C ALA A 58 19.94 -7.40 -2.74
N GLY A 59 19.68 -8.71 -2.88
CA GLY A 59 20.37 -9.77 -2.16
C GLY A 59 19.68 -10.20 -0.86
N ASP A 60 18.67 -9.47 -0.38
CA ASP A 60 17.94 -9.87 0.83
C ASP A 60 17.09 -11.10 0.59
N VAL A 61 17.12 -12.04 1.55
CA VAL A 61 16.25 -13.22 1.55
C VAL A 61 15.11 -12.98 2.55
N LEU A 62 13.88 -12.95 2.02
CA LEU A 62 12.67 -12.77 2.79
C LEU A 62 11.97 -14.10 3.01
N ASP A 63 11.69 -14.43 4.27
CA ASP A 63 10.79 -15.53 4.57
C ASP A 63 9.33 -15.17 4.20
N PRO A 64 8.43 -16.17 4.04
CA PRO A 64 7.04 -15.95 3.68
C PRO A 64 6.25 -15.04 4.64
N ARG A 65 6.57 -15.03 5.94
CA ARG A 65 5.91 -14.18 6.93
C ARG A 65 6.32 -12.73 6.72
N THR A 66 7.61 -12.49 6.55
CA THR A 66 8.17 -11.16 6.28
C THR A 66 7.61 -10.57 4.98
N LEU A 67 7.56 -11.38 3.90
CA LEU A 67 6.94 -10.96 2.65
C LEU A 67 5.46 -10.62 2.82
N ARG A 68 4.70 -11.43 3.57
CA ARG A 68 3.28 -11.13 3.83
C ARG A 68 3.09 -9.85 4.63
N THR A 69 3.93 -9.60 5.63
CA THR A 69 3.93 -8.33 6.37
C THR A 69 4.21 -7.14 5.46
N LEU A 70 5.20 -7.24 4.57
CA LEU A 70 5.51 -6.19 3.60
C LEU A 70 4.33 -5.86 2.69
N LEU A 71 3.67 -6.89 2.16
CA LEU A 71 2.50 -6.72 1.30
C LEU A 71 1.31 -6.12 2.05
N ASP A 72 1.07 -6.56 3.30
CA ASP A 72 0.01 -6.01 4.14
C ASP A 72 0.27 -4.53 4.52
N GLU A 73 1.52 -4.17 4.81
CA GLU A 73 1.92 -2.77 5.04
C GLU A 73 1.78 -1.92 3.78
N HIS A 74 2.13 -2.46 2.61
CA HIS A 74 1.93 -1.77 1.32
C HIS A 74 0.44 -1.51 1.06
N GLU A 75 -0.42 -2.49 1.30
CA GLU A 75 -1.87 -2.32 1.15
C GLU A 75 -2.43 -1.29 2.14
N ALA A 76 -1.98 -1.29 3.39
CA ALA A 76 -2.34 -0.26 4.36
C ALA A 76 -1.89 1.14 3.91
N TRP A 77 -0.66 1.25 3.39
CA TRP A 77 -0.14 2.48 2.81
C TRP A 77 -0.98 2.97 1.63
N ARG A 78 -1.42 2.08 0.71
CA ARG A 78 -2.27 2.47 -0.43
C ARG A 78 -3.59 3.11 0.02
N VAL A 79 -4.23 2.54 1.03
CA VAL A 79 -5.48 3.10 1.60
C VAL A 79 -5.21 4.47 2.21
N ARG A 80 -4.17 4.60 3.03
CA ARG A 80 -3.77 5.86 3.67
C ARG A 80 -3.43 6.95 2.64
N SER A 81 -2.59 6.65 1.66
CA SER A 81 -2.21 7.59 0.60
C SER A 81 -3.42 8.06 -0.21
N ALA A 82 -4.35 7.15 -0.54
CA ALA A 82 -5.60 7.53 -1.20
C ALA A 82 -6.50 8.40 -0.31
N ALA A 83 -6.53 8.14 1.00
CA ALA A 83 -7.30 8.92 1.95
C ALA A 83 -6.74 10.35 2.10
N LEU A 84 -5.43 10.48 2.28
CA LEU A 84 -4.75 11.76 2.37
C LEU A 84 -4.91 12.59 1.09
N SER A 85 -4.84 11.95 -0.09
CA SER A 85 -5.12 12.63 -1.37
C SER A 85 -6.57 13.13 -1.47
N LEU A 86 -7.54 12.41 -0.89
CA LEU A 86 -8.93 12.86 -0.87
C LEU A 86 -9.16 14.04 0.09
N LEU A 87 -8.43 14.06 1.22
CA LEU A 87 -8.47 15.12 2.23
C LEU A 87 -7.71 16.37 1.78
N SER A 88 -6.61 16.22 1.04
CA SER A 88 -5.84 17.36 0.52
C SER A 88 -6.62 18.21 -0.47
N TYR A 89 -7.65 17.64 -1.12
CA TYR A 89 -8.52 18.38 -2.03
C TYR A 89 -9.58 19.20 -1.29
N ARG A 90 -10.19 18.63 -0.24
CA ARG A 90 -11.14 19.33 0.66
C ARG A 90 -11.34 18.53 1.94
N ALA A 91 -11.77 19.22 3.00
CA ALA A 91 -12.29 18.57 4.20
C ALA A 91 -13.46 17.63 3.86
N ARG A 92 -13.48 16.46 4.51
CA ARG A 92 -14.52 15.43 4.37
C ARG A 92 -14.77 14.80 5.73
N GLY A 93 -16.04 14.52 6.03
CA GLY A 93 -16.40 13.69 7.17
C GLY A 93 -16.00 12.23 6.97
N ARG A 94 -15.94 11.48 8.07
CA ARG A 94 -15.52 10.07 8.12
C ARG A 94 -16.30 9.18 7.16
N GLU A 95 -17.63 9.33 7.14
CA GLU A 95 -18.51 8.52 6.28
C GLU A 95 -18.27 8.77 4.80
N GLU A 96 -18.08 10.04 4.41
CA GLU A 96 -17.83 10.39 3.01
C GLU A 96 -16.51 9.79 2.54
N LEU A 97 -15.46 9.92 3.35
CA LEU A 97 -14.14 9.38 3.06
C LEU A 97 -14.20 7.85 2.93
N GLY A 98 -14.82 7.17 3.90
CA GLY A 98 -14.98 5.72 3.89
C GLY A 98 -15.72 5.22 2.64
N ARG A 99 -16.81 5.89 2.26
CA ARG A 99 -17.57 5.56 1.04
C ARG A 99 -16.71 5.71 -0.21
N ARG A 100 -15.91 6.77 -0.31
CA ARG A 100 -15.02 7.00 -1.47
C ARG A 100 -13.89 5.98 -1.55
N LEU A 101 -13.30 5.61 -0.42
CA LEU A 101 -12.26 4.58 -0.38
C LEU A 101 -12.82 3.22 -0.80
N ARG A 102 -14.01 2.83 -0.34
CA ARG A 102 -14.67 1.59 -0.80
C ARG A 102 -14.98 1.62 -2.30
N ARG A 103 -15.45 2.76 -2.85
CA ARG A 103 -15.65 2.92 -4.30
C ARG A 103 -14.36 2.81 -5.13
N LYS A 104 -13.20 3.06 -4.52
CA LYS A 104 -11.88 2.83 -5.14
C LYS A 104 -11.44 1.35 -5.10
N GLY A 105 -12.24 0.45 -4.52
CA GLY A 105 -11.96 -0.98 -4.46
C GLY A 105 -11.26 -1.46 -3.19
N PHE A 106 -11.00 -0.59 -2.21
CA PHE A 106 -10.31 -1.01 -0.98
C PHE A 106 -11.20 -1.87 -0.08
N ALA A 107 -10.61 -2.93 0.48
CA ALA A 107 -11.28 -3.84 1.41
C ALA A 107 -11.84 -3.11 2.64
N ALA A 108 -13.08 -3.44 3.03
CA ALA A 108 -13.78 -2.75 4.11
C ALA A 108 -13.01 -2.74 5.45
N ALA A 109 -12.32 -3.83 5.79
CA ALA A 109 -11.50 -3.90 7.00
C ALA A 109 -10.34 -2.91 6.98
N ARG A 110 -9.61 -2.80 5.86
CA ARG A 110 -8.50 -1.85 5.69
C ARG A 110 -9.00 -0.40 5.68
N VAL A 111 -10.16 -0.13 5.06
CA VAL A 111 -10.80 1.18 5.12
C VAL A 111 -11.14 1.57 6.55
N ARG A 112 -11.79 0.69 7.33
CA ARG A 112 -12.14 0.97 8.73
C ARG A 112 -10.90 1.29 9.57
N ARG A 113 -9.84 0.47 9.43
CA ARG A 113 -8.56 0.69 10.13
C ARG A 113 -7.96 2.05 9.79
N CYS A 114 -7.88 2.38 8.50
CA CYS A 114 -7.35 3.67 8.05
C CYS A 114 -8.17 4.86 8.59
N LEU A 115 -9.50 4.79 8.57
CA LEU A 115 -10.35 5.86 9.13
C LEU A 115 -10.09 6.06 10.63
N HIS A 116 -9.97 4.99 11.40
CA HIS A 116 -9.63 5.06 12.82
C HIS A 116 -8.25 5.69 13.06
N GLU A 117 -7.23 5.30 12.28
CA GLU A 117 -5.88 5.88 12.38
C GLU A 117 -5.87 7.39 12.04
N LEU A 118 -6.64 7.81 11.04
CA LEU A 118 -6.74 9.23 10.66
C LEU A 118 -7.50 10.07 11.70
N GLU A 119 -8.56 9.51 12.28
CA GLU A 119 -9.31 10.14 13.37
C GLU A 119 -8.45 10.28 14.64
N ALA A 120 -7.75 9.21 15.03
CA ALA A 120 -6.81 9.25 16.15
C ALA A 120 -5.67 10.27 15.94
N ALA A 121 -5.28 10.51 14.69
CA ALA A 121 -4.30 11.52 14.30
C ALA A 121 -4.88 12.95 14.20
N GLY A 122 -6.19 13.16 14.47
CA GLY A 122 -6.87 14.45 14.36
C GLY A 122 -7.03 14.96 12.92
N LEU A 123 -6.88 14.08 11.92
CA LEU A 123 -7.03 14.41 10.50
C LEU A 123 -8.47 14.26 10.01
N LEU A 124 -9.32 13.66 10.83
CA LEU A 124 -10.76 13.63 10.68
C LEU A 124 -11.38 14.17 11.95
N ASP A 125 -12.31 15.10 11.81
CA ASP A 125 -13.14 15.57 12.90
C ASP A 125 -14.59 15.25 12.52
N ASP A 126 -15.24 14.38 13.28
CA ASP A 126 -16.66 14.03 13.12
C ASP A 126 -17.57 15.02 13.88
N ARG A 127 -17.02 16.15 14.36
CA ARG A 127 -17.79 17.30 14.82
C ARG A 127 -18.36 18.07 13.61
N ALA A 128 -19.36 17.49 12.98
CA ALA A 128 -20.31 18.23 12.15
C ALA A 128 -21.31 18.99 13.04
#